data_AF-B3U1U5-F1
#
_entry.id   AF-B3U1U5-F1
#
_cell.length_a   1.000
_cell.length_b   1.000
_cell.length_c   1.000
_cell.angle_alpha   90.00
_cell.angle_beta   90.00
_cell.angle_gamma   90.00
#
_symmetry.space_group_name_H-M   'P 1'
#
loop_
_entity.id
_entity.type
_entity.pdbx_description
1 polymer ?
#
loop_
_entity_poly.entity_id
_entity_poly.type
_entity_poly.pdbx_seq_one_letter_code
_entity_poly.pdbx_strand_id
1 'polypeptide(L)'
;EVQLGRQCFDMIIQSEPQNAAAFVYMSNIYNDAHMWEDAREIEELRKAACAWKKPAKAWIEVNSKVHEFVVGGTNHPQSNEIYAMLRELTTRMKQAGYMPQSNLSLNQMEEKDKEDALCGHCEKLAIAFGLLSTPQNTTIRAT
;
A
#
# COMPACT_ATOMS: atom_id res chain seq x y z
N GLU A 1 7.22 -5.33 -27.03
CA GLU A 1 6.34 -5.31 -25.85
C GLU A 1 5.47 -4.05 -25.80
N VAL A 2 6.05 -2.86 -25.95
CA VAL A 2 5.32 -1.57 -25.93
C VAL A 2 4.09 -1.51 -26.85
N GLN A 3 4.23 -1.90 -28.12
CA GLN A 3 3.12 -1.81 -29.10
C GLN A 3 1.94 -2.71 -28.72
N LEU A 4 2.20 -3.94 -28.28
CA LEU A 4 1.16 -4.86 -27.81
C LEU A 4 0.53 -4.36 -26.51
N GLY A 5 1.35 -3.86 -25.56
CA GLY A 5 0.89 -3.24 -24.33
C GLY A 5 -0.06 -2.08 -24.60
N ARG A 6 0.27 -1.22 -25.58
CA ARG A 6 -0.58 -0.09 -25.97
C ARG A 6 -1.92 -0.53 -26.55
N GLN A 7 -1.91 -1.54 -27.43
CA GLN A 7 -3.14 -2.10 -27.99
C GLN A 7 -4.07 -2.66 -26.90
N CYS A 8 -3.51 -3.45 -25.97
CA CYS A 8 -4.27 -3.98 -24.84
C CYS A 8 -4.79 -2.86 -23.92
N PHE A 9 -3.96 -1.86 -23.64
CA PHE A 9 -4.36 -0.70 -22.85
C PHE A 9 -5.55 0.02 -23.49
N ASP A 10 -5.45 0.40 -24.78
CA ASP A 10 -6.52 1.12 -25.47
C ASP A 10 -7.84 0.33 -25.46
N MET A 11 -7.79 -0.99 -25.67
CA MET A 11 -8.97 -1.87 -25.57
C MET A 11 -9.59 -1.86 -24.17
N ILE A 12 -8.77 -1.97 -23.11
CA ILE A 12 -9.27 -1.96 -21.73
C ILE A 12 -9.89 -0.61 -21.42
N ILE A 13 -9.21 0.51 -21.71
CA ILE A 13 -9.70 1.84 -21.34
C ILE A 13 -10.97 2.21 -22.13
N GLN A 14 -11.13 1.69 -23.36
CA GLN A 14 -12.38 1.87 -24.13
C GLN A 14 -13.59 1.22 -23.43
N SER A 15 -13.38 0.08 -22.76
CA SER A 15 -14.45 -0.64 -22.04
C SER A 15 -14.58 -0.20 -20.57
N GLU A 16 -13.48 0.05 -19.90
CA GLU A 16 -13.35 0.37 -18.48
C GLU A 16 -12.42 1.58 -18.29
N PRO A 17 -12.91 2.81 -18.52
CA PRO A 17 -12.08 4.02 -18.52
C PRO A 17 -11.35 4.31 -17.19
N GLN A 18 -11.84 3.75 -16.09
CA GLN A 18 -11.29 3.93 -14.74
C GLN A 18 -10.45 2.74 -14.26
N ASN A 19 -10.07 1.82 -15.15
CA ASN A 19 -9.27 0.65 -14.78
C ASN A 19 -7.84 1.05 -14.40
N ALA A 20 -7.61 1.33 -13.12
CA ALA A 20 -6.32 1.78 -12.60
C ALA A 20 -5.17 0.78 -12.83
N ALA A 21 -5.47 -0.52 -12.96
CA ALA A 21 -4.46 -1.53 -13.20
C ALA A 21 -3.86 -1.38 -14.61
N ALA A 22 -4.71 -1.15 -15.62
CA ALA A 22 -4.26 -0.95 -17.00
C ALA A 22 -3.30 0.24 -17.15
N PHE A 23 -3.60 1.39 -16.51
CA PHE A 23 -2.69 2.54 -16.48
C PHE A 23 -1.34 2.20 -15.82
N VAL A 24 -1.35 1.49 -14.69
CA VAL A 24 -0.10 1.11 -14.02
C VAL A 24 0.73 0.14 -14.87
N TYR A 25 0.11 -0.86 -15.48
CA TYR A 25 0.83 -1.79 -16.35
C TYR A 25 1.45 -1.07 -17.55
N MET A 26 0.70 -0.15 -18.19
CA MET A 26 1.23 0.60 -19.32
C MET A 26 2.38 1.53 -18.93
N SER A 27 2.28 2.21 -17.78
CA SER A 27 3.36 3.05 -17.24
C SER A 27 4.63 2.22 -16.97
N ASN A 28 4.49 1.02 -16.40
CA ASN A 28 5.63 0.11 -16.18
C ASN A 28 6.26 -0.34 -17.50
N ILE A 29 5.46 -0.75 -18.49
CA ILE A 29 5.96 -1.14 -19.82
C ILE A 29 6.76 0.00 -20.47
N TYR A 30 6.29 1.24 -20.35
CA TYR A 30 7.03 2.40 -20.84
C TYR A 30 8.32 2.66 -20.06
N ASN A 31 8.30 2.55 -18.73
CA ASN A 31 9.49 2.72 -17.89
C ASN A 31 10.57 1.67 -18.19
N ASP A 32 10.19 0.40 -18.34
CA ASP A 32 11.10 -0.69 -18.67
C ASP A 32 11.73 -0.49 -20.06
N ALA A 33 11.02 0.18 -20.97
CA ALA A 33 11.51 0.58 -22.29
C ALA A 33 12.26 1.93 -22.29
N HIS A 34 12.51 2.53 -21.13
CA HIS A 34 13.12 3.86 -20.96
C HIS A 34 12.36 5.02 -21.64
N MET A 35 11.05 4.85 -21.84
CA MET A 35 10.14 5.84 -22.43
C MET A 35 9.49 6.68 -21.33
N TRP A 36 10.31 7.45 -20.61
CA TRP A 36 9.91 8.16 -19.39
C TRP A 36 8.82 9.23 -19.61
N GLU A 37 8.85 9.92 -20.75
CA GLU A 37 7.84 10.92 -21.10
C GLU A 37 6.47 10.28 -21.37
N ASP A 38 6.44 9.15 -22.08
CA ASP A 38 5.21 8.39 -22.31
C ASP A 38 4.65 7.82 -21.00
N ALA A 39 5.53 7.33 -20.11
CA ALA A 39 5.12 6.89 -18.77
C ALA A 39 4.50 8.03 -17.95
N ARG A 40 5.03 9.25 -18.08
CA ARG A 40 4.50 10.47 -17.45
C ARG A 40 3.14 10.86 -18.04
N GLU A 41 2.97 10.76 -19.36
CA GLU A 41 1.69 11.02 -20.02
C GLU A 41 0.60 10.04 -19.55
N ILE A 42 0.92 8.74 -19.46
CA ILE A 42 0.01 7.73 -18.89
C ILE A 42 -0.41 8.08 -17.46
N GLU A 43 0.51 8.58 -16.64
CA GLU A 43 0.19 8.99 -15.27
C GLU A 43 -0.75 10.22 -15.23
N GLU A 44 -0.56 11.22 -16.10
CA GLU A 44 -1.47 12.35 -16.20
C GLU A 44 -2.86 11.94 -16.72
N LEU A 45 -2.93 11.03 -17.70
CA LEU A 45 -4.19 10.45 -18.17
C LEU A 45 -4.90 9.69 -17.04
N ARG A 46 -4.15 8.93 -16.24
CA ARG A 46 -4.70 8.20 -15.08
C ARG A 46 -5.33 9.15 -14.06
N LYS A 47 -4.65 10.27 -13.77
CA LYS A 47 -5.16 11.32 -12.86
C LYS A 47 -6.43 11.97 -13.42
N ALA A 48 -6.42 12.35 -14.70
CA ALA A 48 -7.56 12.96 -15.36
C ALA A 48 -8.78 12.03 -15.42
N ALA A 49 -8.56 10.73 -15.61
CA ALA A 49 -9.59 9.70 -15.59
C ALA A 49 -10.07 9.34 -14.17
N CYS A 50 -9.47 9.90 -13.12
CA CYS A 50 -9.68 9.49 -11.73
C CYS A 50 -9.52 7.97 -11.52
N ALA A 51 -8.62 7.34 -12.28
CA ALA A 51 -8.37 5.90 -12.25
C ALA A 51 -7.43 5.56 -11.08
N TRP A 52 -7.97 5.56 -9.87
CA TRP A 52 -7.25 5.27 -8.64
C TRP A 52 -7.35 3.79 -8.29
N LYS A 53 -6.23 3.18 -7.88
CA LYS A 53 -6.31 1.87 -7.21
C LYS A 53 -7.12 2.05 -5.93
N LYS A 54 -8.08 1.14 -5.69
CA LYS A 54 -8.74 1.10 -4.38
C LYS A 54 -7.66 0.85 -3.33
N PRO A 55 -7.52 1.71 -2.31
CA PRO A 55 -6.55 1.48 -1.26
C PRO A 55 -6.87 0.14 -0.60
N ALA A 56 -5.82 -0.64 -0.30
CA ALA A 56 -5.99 -1.83 0.51
C ALA A 56 -6.51 -1.41 1.88
N LYS A 57 -7.45 -2.21 2.39
CA LYS A 57 -8.08 -2.03 3.67
C LYS A 57 -7.89 -3.28 4.50
N ALA A 58 -7.76 -3.09 5.80
CA ALA A 58 -7.84 -4.17 6.76
C ALA A 58 -8.83 -3.77 7.85
N TRP A 59 -9.41 -4.74 8.50
CA TRP A 59 -10.26 -4.49 9.66
C TRP A 59 -10.01 -5.49 10.77
N ILE A 60 -10.37 -5.07 11.98
CA ILE A 60 -10.30 -5.85 13.21
C ILE A 60 -11.53 -5.55 14.06
N GLU A 61 -12.03 -6.57 14.75
CA GLU A 61 -13.09 -6.41 15.73
C GLU A 61 -12.49 -6.40 17.14
N VAL A 62 -12.73 -5.31 17.88
CA VAL A 62 -12.33 -5.17 19.29
C VAL A 62 -13.51 -4.61 20.06
N ASN A 63 -13.87 -5.23 21.19
CA ASN A 63 -15.00 -4.82 22.02
C ASN A 63 -16.31 -4.67 21.23
N SER A 64 -16.60 -5.63 20.35
CA SER A 64 -17.77 -5.65 19.46
C SER A 64 -17.87 -4.46 18.50
N LYS A 65 -16.76 -3.78 18.24
CA LYS A 65 -16.65 -2.67 17.29
C LYS A 65 -15.66 -3.04 16.19
N VAL A 66 -16.07 -2.81 14.94
CA VAL A 66 -15.19 -2.95 13.78
C VAL A 66 -14.39 -1.67 13.59
N HIS A 67 -13.08 -1.82 13.50
CA HIS A 67 -12.13 -0.75 13.20
C HIS A 67 -11.52 -1.00 11.82
N GLU A 68 -11.69 -0.05 10.90
CA GLU A 68 -11.15 -0.09 9.55
C GLU A 68 -9.84 0.71 9.47
N PHE A 69 -8.85 0.13 8.82
CA PHE A 69 -7.56 0.75 8.54
C PHE A 69 -7.29 0.72 7.04
N VAL A 70 -6.76 1.83 6.52
CA VAL A 70 -6.33 1.95 5.13
C VAL A 70 -4.82 2.16 5.11
N VAL A 71 -4.17 1.76 4.02
CA VAL A 71 -2.71 1.94 3.89
C VAL A 71 -2.37 3.43 4.05
N GLY A 72 -1.46 3.73 4.99
CA GLY A 72 -1.06 5.11 5.30
C GLY A 72 -2.14 5.97 5.97
N GLY A 73 -3.24 5.38 6.44
CA GLY A 73 -4.37 6.10 7.04
C GLY A 73 -4.08 6.61 8.46
N THR A 74 -4.40 7.88 8.71
CA THR A 74 -4.25 8.55 10.03
C THR A 74 -5.58 8.98 10.64
N ASN A 75 -6.71 8.58 10.03
CA ASN A 75 -8.05 9.01 10.44
C ASN A 75 -8.55 8.36 11.75
N HIS A 76 -7.84 7.36 12.27
CA HIS A 76 -8.21 6.71 13.52
C HIS A 76 -7.87 7.61 14.71
N PRO A 77 -8.75 7.77 15.72
CA PRO A 77 -8.49 8.64 16.89
C PRO A 77 -7.20 8.29 17.65
N GLN A 78 -6.80 7.02 17.62
CA GLN A 78 -5.58 6.49 18.25
C GLN A 78 -4.43 6.27 17.24
N SER A 79 -4.44 7.00 16.12
CA SER A 79 -3.44 6.87 15.05
C SER A 79 -2.01 6.91 15.61
N ASN A 80 -1.71 7.89 16.46
CA ASN A 80 -0.35 8.11 16.98
C ASN A 80 0.15 6.93 17.80
N GLU A 81 -0.69 6.37 18.65
CA GLU A 81 -0.39 5.21 19.50
C GLU A 81 -0.18 3.96 18.65
N ILE A 82 -1.01 3.75 17.64
CA ILE A 82 -0.91 2.61 16.71
C ILE A 82 0.43 2.65 15.97
N TYR A 83 0.80 3.81 15.41
CA TYR A 83 2.09 3.97 14.74
C TYR A 83 3.28 3.85 15.71
N ALA A 84 3.14 4.29 16.96
CA ALA A 84 4.17 4.09 17.97
C ALA A 84 4.37 2.60 18.30
N MET A 85 3.28 1.86 18.50
CA MET A 85 3.30 0.41 18.70
C MET A 85 3.97 -0.32 17.52
N LEU A 86 3.69 0.10 16.29
CA LEU A 86 4.34 -0.48 15.11
C LEU A 86 5.85 -0.24 15.06
N ARG A 87 6.31 0.96 15.40
CA ARG A 87 7.75 1.26 15.49
C ARG A 87 8.42 0.41 16.57
N GLU A 88 7.79 0.26 17.71
CA GLU A 88 8.28 -0.59 18.81
C GLU A 88 8.37 -2.06 18.38
N LEU A 89 7.30 -2.61 17.79
CA LEU A 89 7.27 -3.99 17.30
C LEU A 89 8.32 -4.22 16.21
N THR A 90 8.44 -3.30 15.26
CA THR A 90 9.45 -3.38 14.18
C THR A 90 10.86 -3.41 14.76
N THR A 91 11.14 -2.57 15.75
CA THR A 91 12.44 -2.54 16.45
C THR A 91 12.72 -3.87 17.14
N ARG A 92 11.75 -4.41 17.89
CA ARG A 92 11.89 -5.71 18.57
C ARG A 92 12.08 -6.87 17.61
N MET A 93 11.31 -6.91 16.52
CA MET A 93 11.44 -7.93 15.48
C MET A 93 12.82 -7.90 14.84
N LYS A 94 13.33 -6.70 14.49
CA LYS A 94 14.69 -6.54 13.95
C LYS A 94 15.77 -7.04 14.92
N GLN A 95 15.65 -6.70 16.20
CA GLN A 95 16.56 -7.21 17.24
C GLN A 95 16.51 -8.73 17.38
N ALA A 96 15.36 -9.34 17.08
CA ALA A 96 15.19 -10.80 17.02
C ALA A 96 15.63 -11.42 15.67
N GLY A 97 16.21 -10.63 14.76
CA GLY A 97 16.75 -11.12 13.47
C GLY A 97 15.79 -11.04 12.29
N TYR A 98 14.62 -10.41 12.43
CA TYR A 98 13.72 -10.18 11.30
C TYR A 98 14.34 -9.18 10.30
N MET A 99 14.49 -9.62 9.05
CA MET A 99 14.90 -8.77 7.93
C MET A 99 13.69 -8.49 7.03
N PRO A 100 13.23 -7.23 6.90
CA PRO A 100 12.11 -6.90 6.04
C PRO A 100 12.42 -7.25 4.58
N GLN A 101 11.56 -8.03 3.93
CA GLN A 101 11.62 -8.23 2.48
C GLN A 101 11.06 -6.97 1.79
N SER A 102 11.94 -6.14 1.22
CA SER A 102 11.55 -5.01 0.40
C SER A 102 11.21 -5.50 -1.01
N ASN A 103 10.00 -6.01 -1.23
CA ASN A 103 9.52 -6.40 -2.57
C ASN A 103 9.16 -5.19 -3.45
N LEU A 104 9.24 -3.98 -2.90
CA LEU A 104 9.06 -2.75 -3.64
C LEU A 104 10.42 -2.38 -4.25
N SER A 105 10.47 -2.28 -5.58
CA SER A 105 11.55 -1.67 -6.35
C SER A 105 11.67 -0.17 -6.06
N LEU A 106 11.90 0.18 -4.79
CA LEU A 106 12.11 1.54 -4.27
C LEU A 106 13.60 1.85 -4.29
N ASN A 107 14.27 1.68 -5.43
CA ASN A 107 15.72 1.87 -5.53
C ASN A 107 16.17 3.32 -5.27
N GLN A 108 15.26 4.26 -5.04
CA GLN A 108 15.55 5.69 -4.88
C GLN A 108 15.15 6.31 -3.54
N MET A 109 14.58 5.55 -2.59
CA MET A 109 14.23 6.06 -1.25
C MET A 109 15.29 5.71 -0.22
N GLU A 110 15.56 6.64 0.70
CA GLU A 110 16.39 6.38 1.87
C GLU A 110 15.76 5.25 2.71
N GLU A 111 16.59 4.49 3.42
CA GLU A 111 16.18 3.30 4.17
C GLU A 111 15.10 3.61 5.21
N LYS A 112 15.12 4.83 5.77
CA LYS A 112 14.10 5.38 6.66
C LYS A 112 12.74 5.59 5.99
N ASP A 113 12.71 6.07 4.75
CA ASP A 113 11.47 6.30 4.00
C ASP A 113 10.84 4.98 3.53
N LYS A 114 11.68 3.97 3.26
CA LYS A 114 11.24 2.58 3.02
C LYS A 114 10.59 1.98 4.26
N GLU A 115 11.17 2.23 5.43
CA GLU A 115 10.62 1.77 6.71
C GLU A 115 9.26 2.39 7.03
N ASP A 116 9.10 3.70 6.80
CA ASP A 116 7.81 4.37 7.01
C ASP A 116 6.74 3.90 5.99
N ALA A 117 7.12 3.67 4.73
CA ALA A 117 6.24 3.11 3.71
C ALA A 117 5.78 1.67 4.05
N LEU A 118 6.68 0.84 4.58
CA LEU A 118 6.38 -0.53 5.01
C LEU A 118 5.63 -0.60 6.35
N CYS A 119 5.73 0.43 7.19
CA CYS A 119 5.02 0.53 8.46
C CYS A 119 3.50 0.75 8.25
N GLY A 120 3.13 1.35 7.12
CA GLY A 120 1.76 1.76 6.80
C GLY A 120 0.83 0.70 6.22
N HIS A 121 1.19 -0.60 6.18
CA HIS A 121 0.26 -1.63 5.70
C HIS A 121 -0.97 -1.70 6.62
N CYS A 122 -2.17 -1.68 6.04
CA CYS A 122 -3.43 -1.67 6.77
C CYS A 122 -3.54 -2.84 7.76
N GLU A 123 -3.03 -4.02 7.39
CA GLU A 123 -2.99 -5.21 8.25
C GLU A 123 -2.12 -5.00 9.50
N LYS A 124 -0.96 -4.35 9.34
CA LYS A 124 -0.06 -4.03 10.46
C LYS A 124 -0.73 -3.04 11.41
N LEU A 125 -1.38 -2.01 10.87
CA LEU A 125 -2.16 -1.04 11.66
C LEU A 125 -3.25 -1.75 12.48
N ALA A 126 -3.98 -2.68 11.87
CA ALA A 126 -5.02 -3.47 12.53
C ALA A 126 -4.47 -4.34 13.68
N ILE A 127 -3.35 -5.03 13.45
CA ILE A 127 -2.70 -5.86 14.47
C ILE A 127 -2.18 -5.01 15.64
N ALA A 128 -1.51 -3.89 15.34
CA ALA A 128 -1.00 -2.98 16.37
C ALA A 128 -2.13 -2.39 17.21
N PHE A 129 -3.24 -2.00 16.59
CA PHE A 129 -4.43 -1.58 17.31
C PHE A 129 -5.00 -2.71 18.19
N GLY A 130 -5.05 -3.94 17.68
CA GLY A 130 -5.46 -5.11 18.45
C GLY A 130 -4.60 -5.34 19.69
N LEU A 131 -3.27 -5.21 19.57
CA LEU A 131 -2.34 -5.35 20.68
C LEU A 131 -2.47 -4.23 21.72
N LEU A 132 -2.80 -3.01 21.29
CA LEU A 132 -3.04 -1.88 22.19
C LEU A 132 -4.38 -1.98 22.93
N SER A 133 -5.37 -2.61 22.30
CA SER A 133 -6.78 -2.49 22.71
C SER A 133 -7.35 -3.79 23.29
N THR A 134 -6.54 -4.85 23.38
CA THR A 134 -6.95 -6.14 23.95
C THR A 134 -6.01 -6.57 25.09
N PRO A 135 -6.49 -7.32 26.09
CA PRO A 135 -5.64 -7.87 27.14
C PRO A 135 -4.59 -8.84 26.59
N GLN A 136 -3.51 -9.03 27.35
CA GLN A 136 -2.49 -10.02 27.04
C GLN A 136 -3.12 -11.42 26.88
N ASN A 137 -2.59 -12.20 25.94
CA ASN A 137 -3.08 -13.54 25.57
C ASN A 137 -4.47 -13.57 24.90
N THR A 138 -5.00 -12.41 24.48
CA THR A 138 -6.20 -12.37 23.63
C THR A 138 -5.84 -12.80 22.20
N THR A 139 -6.68 -13.64 21.61
CA THR A 139 -6.54 -13.97 20.18
C THR A 139 -6.98 -12.77 19.34
N ILE A 140 -6.07 -12.28 18.50
CA ILE A 140 -6.35 -11.19 17.54
C ILE A 140 -6.67 -11.81 16.17
N ARG A 141 -7.73 -11.30 15.52
CA ARG A 141 -8.10 -11.65 14.15
C ARG A 141 -8.21 -10.37 13.33
N ALA A 142 -7.41 -10.25 12.28
CA ALA A 142 -7.47 -9.18 11.30
C ALA A 142 -7.71 -9.78 9.91
N THR A 143 -8.37 -9.03 9.04
CA THR A 143 -8.67 -9.40 7.65
C THR A 143 -8.18 -8.31 6.72
#